data_AF-H2CDG2-F1
#
_entry.id   AF-H2CDG2-F1
#
_cell.length_a   1.000
_cell.length_b   1.000
_cell.length_c   1.000
_cell.angle_alpha   90.00
_cell.angle_beta   90.00
_cell.angle_gamma   90.00
#
_symmetry.space_group_name_H-M   'P 1'
#
loop_
_entity.id
_entity.type
_entity.pdbx_description
1 polymer ?
#
loop_
_entity_poly.entity_id
_entity_poly.type
_entity_poly.pdbx_seq_one_letter_code
_entity_poly.pdbx_strand_id
1 'polypeptide(L)'
;MNWKLIFFILAIALPGSFAISYLALPQMIEDSGPVPLKTIQLATAIQNTILVCIATFTGTYLAKKVGLLAPVLSALISRQPVVAVLRSQLIPGFLGGLAGMSVILLFYSFLPAELGPSNQQRPVPILARVLYGGITEEVLLRWGIMTLIVWLAWKIIRTEAPSAGAFWSGIIVSALLFGLSHIPAALAAAGTLTTFSMIYIAAGNAMFGLVAGFLFWRYGLEAAILAHILAHILAYAIRG
;
A
#
# COMPACT_ATOMS: atom_id res chain seq x y z
N MET A 1 12.05 18.27 -12.32
CA MET A 1 10.91 17.44 -11.88
C MET A 1 10.44 16.59 -13.06
N ASN A 2 10.17 15.29 -12.89
CA ASN A 2 9.69 14.42 -13.98
C ASN A 2 8.15 14.41 -14.02
N TRP A 3 7.56 15.38 -14.72
CA TRP A 3 6.10 15.56 -14.81
C TRP A 3 5.39 14.38 -15.49
N LYS A 4 6.04 13.71 -16.45
CA LYS A 4 5.47 12.52 -17.08
C LYS A 4 5.32 11.39 -16.06
N LEU A 5 6.34 11.17 -15.22
CA LEU A 5 6.26 10.14 -14.18
C LEU A 5 5.18 10.45 -13.14
N ILE A 6 5.07 11.72 -12.72
CA ILE A 6 3.98 12.17 -11.85
C ILE A 6 2.62 11.81 -12.46
N PHE A 7 2.40 12.17 -13.73
CA PHE A 7 1.14 11.89 -14.42
C PHE A 7 0.82 10.39 -14.45
N PHE A 8 1.78 9.53 -14.82
CA PHE A 8 1.55 8.09 -14.89
C PHE A 8 1.31 7.46 -13.52
N ILE A 9 2.01 7.89 -12.48
CA ILE A 9 1.78 7.40 -11.11
C ILE A 9 0.39 7.82 -10.61
N LEU A 10 -0.01 9.09 -10.83
CA LEU A 10 -1.37 9.54 -10.50
C LEU A 10 -2.44 8.74 -11.25
N ALA A 11 -2.21 8.47 -12.54
CA ALA A 11 -3.15 7.73 -13.38
C ALA A 11 -3.40 6.31 -12.88
N ILE A 12 -2.38 5.62 -12.33
CA ILE A 12 -2.56 4.26 -11.79
C ILE A 12 -3.07 4.26 -10.33
N ALA A 13 -2.76 5.30 -9.54
CA ALA A 13 -3.06 5.32 -8.11
C ALA A 13 -4.43 5.92 -7.77
N LEU A 14 -4.90 6.93 -8.50
CA LEU A 14 -6.19 7.59 -8.21
C LEU A 14 -7.43 6.69 -8.39
N PRO A 15 -7.46 5.72 -9.32
CA PRO A 15 -8.58 4.76 -9.39
C PRO A 15 -8.83 4.02 -8.07
N GLY A 16 -7.79 3.75 -7.27
CA GLY A 16 -7.97 3.12 -5.97
C GLY A 16 -8.68 4.03 -4.96
N SER A 17 -8.46 5.35 -5.00
CA SER A 17 -9.20 6.31 -4.16
C SER A 17 -10.71 6.24 -4.43
N PHE A 18 -11.10 6.08 -5.69
CA PHE A 18 -12.50 5.86 -6.05
C PHE A 18 -12.98 4.48 -5.59
N ALA A 19 -12.17 3.44 -5.82
CA ALA A 19 -12.55 2.06 -5.47
C ALA A 19 -12.79 1.87 -3.97
N ILE A 20 -11.94 2.43 -3.10
CA ILE A 20 -12.15 2.34 -1.65
C ILE A 20 -13.40 3.14 -1.23
N SER A 21 -13.57 4.36 -1.74
CA SER A 21 -14.70 5.21 -1.34
C SER A 21 -16.05 4.69 -1.80
N TYR A 22 -16.16 4.25 -3.05
CA TYR A 22 -17.45 3.95 -3.67
C TYR A 22 -17.75 2.46 -3.77
N LEU A 23 -16.74 1.58 -3.70
CA LEU A 23 -16.95 0.13 -3.73
C LEU A 23 -16.78 -0.51 -2.35
N ALA A 24 -15.77 -0.12 -1.57
CA ALA A 24 -15.49 -0.75 -0.28
C ALA A 24 -16.32 -0.16 0.87
N LEU A 25 -16.37 1.16 1.05
CA LEU A 25 -17.07 1.77 2.19
C LEU A 25 -18.54 1.33 2.34
N PRO A 26 -19.36 1.21 1.27
CA PRO A 26 -20.73 0.71 1.39
C PRO A 26 -20.85 -0.74 1.90
N GLN A 27 -19.76 -1.52 1.87
CA GLN A 27 -19.72 -2.88 2.42
C GLN A 27 -19.23 -2.91 3.88
N MET A 28 -18.61 -1.82 4.35
CA MET A 28 -17.93 -1.73 5.65
C MET A 28 -18.68 -0.88 6.68
N ILE A 29 -19.48 0.10 6.22
CA ILE A 29 -20.16 1.08 7.06
C ILE A 29 -21.65 1.09 6.72
N GLU A 30 -22.51 0.99 7.75
CA GLU A 30 -23.95 1.14 7.59
C GLU A 30 -24.35 2.62 7.41
N ASP A 31 -25.31 2.88 6.51
CA ASP A 31 -25.88 4.21 6.27
C ASP A 31 -26.97 4.57 7.30
N SER A 32 -26.69 4.30 8.58
CA SER A 32 -27.56 4.55 9.73
C SER A 32 -26.89 5.46 10.77
N GLY A 33 -25.62 5.82 10.55
CA GLY A 33 -24.82 6.66 11.45
C GLY A 33 -25.18 8.14 11.41
N PRO A 34 -24.61 8.95 12.32
CA PRO A 34 -24.88 10.39 12.42
C PRO A 34 -24.34 11.19 11.23
N VAL A 35 -23.41 10.62 10.46
CA VAL A 35 -22.85 11.23 9.25
C VAL A 35 -23.33 10.41 8.05
N PRO A 36 -23.98 11.04 7.04
CA PRO A 36 -24.43 10.32 5.86
C PRO A 36 -23.27 9.63 5.13
N LEU A 37 -23.47 8.39 4.64
CA LEU A 37 -22.43 7.61 3.95
C LEU A 37 -21.80 8.41 2.81
N LYS A 38 -22.60 9.12 2.00
CA LYS A 38 -22.11 9.95 0.88
C LYS A 38 -21.08 11.00 1.32
N THR A 39 -21.26 11.59 2.51
CA THR A 39 -20.32 12.57 3.06
C THR A 39 -18.99 11.90 3.40
N ILE A 40 -19.03 10.71 4.01
CA ILE A 40 -17.84 9.91 4.32
C ILE A 40 -17.12 9.51 3.02
N GLN A 41 -17.86 9.02 2.03
CA GLN A 41 -17.29 8.63 0.72
C GLN A 41 -16.55 9.79 0.04
N LEU A 42 -17.18 10.96 0.00
CA LEU A 42 -16.57 12.16 -0.58
C LEU A 42 -15.33 12.61 0.22
N ALA A 43 -15.43 12.62 1.55
CA ALA A 43 -14.31 12.96 2.42
C ALA A 43 -13.12 12.01 2.22
N THR A 44 -13.36 10.69 2.20
CA THR A 44 -12.34 9.67 1.93
C THR A 44 -11.75 9.81 0.53
N ALA A 45 -12.57 10.10 -0.49
CA ALA A 45 -12.08 10.26 -1.86
C ALA A 45 -11.17 11.49 -1.99
N ILE A 46 -11.57 12.61 -1.39
CA ILE A 46 -10.78 13.86 -1.37
C ILE A 46 -9.50 13.65 -0.58
N GLN A 47 -9.58 13.09 0.63
CA GLN A 47 -8.43 12.82 1.48
C GLN A 47 -7.41 11.94 0.75
N ASN A 48 -7.85 10.80 0.20
CA ASN A 48 -6.95 9.90 -0.52
C ASN A 48 -6.36 10.54 -1.78
N THR A 49 -7.13 11.35 -2.50
CA THR A 49 -6.61 12.10 -3.65
C THR A 49 -5.49 13.06 -3.23
N ILE A 50 -5.68 13.82 -2.15
CA ILE A 50 -4.66 14.73 -1.62
C ILE A 50 -3.40 13.95 -1.20
N LEU A 51 -3.57 12.86 -0.45
CA LEU A 51 -2.45 12.03 0.00
C LEU A 51 -1.69 11.41 -1.18
N VAL A 52 -2.39 10.87 -2.18
CA VAL A 52 -1.78 10.31 -3.39
C VAL A 52 -1.01 11.37 -4.16
N CYS A 53 -1.55 12.58 -4.28
CA CYS A 53 -0.84 13.72 -4.86
C CYS A 53 0.46 13.98 -4.09
N ILE A 54 0.38 14.23 -2.78
CA ILE A 54 1.55 14.52 -1.94
C ILE A 54 2.61 13.40 -2.05
N ALA A 55 2.20 12.14 -1.94
CA ALA A 55 3.07 10.98 -2.05
C ALA A 55 3.73 10.89 -3.44
N THR A 56 2.97 11.12 -4.51
CA THR A 56 3.48 11.08 -5.88
C THR A 56 4.51 12.18 -6.14
N PHE A 57 4.23 13.41 -5.69
CA PHE A 57 5.15 14.54 -5.81
C PHE A 57 6.42 14.30 -4.99
N THR A 58 6.27 13.93 -3.73
CA THR A 58 7.38 13.66 -2.81
C THR A 58 8.27 12.54 -3.33
N GLY A 59 7.65 11.39 -3.67
CA GLY A 59 8.35 10.24 -4.23
C GLY A 59 9.07 10.59 -5.52
N THR A 60 8.41 11.25 -6.48
CA THR A 60 9.07 11.59 -7.76
C THR A 60 10.22 12.57 -7.59
N TYR A 61 10.11 13.50 -6.65
CA TYR A 61 11.16 14.47 -6.36
C TYR A 61 12.37 13.85 -5.66
N LEU A 62 12.13 12.94 -4.71
CA LEU A 62 13.16 12.40 -3.83
C LEU A 62 13.74 11.07 -4.30
N ALA A 63 12.97 10.22 -5.00
CA ALA A 63 13.37 8.86 -5.37
C ALA A 63 14.67 8.84 -6.17
N LYS A 64 14.82 9.74 -7.15
CA LYS A 64 16.08 9.88 -7.91
C LYS A 64 17.28 10.22 -7.02
N LYS A 65 17.08 10.98 -5.95
CA LYS A 65 18.15 11.40 -5.03
C LYS A 65 18.64 10.24 -4.15
N VAL A 66 17.78 9.26 -3.89
CA VAL A 66 18.08 8.11 -3.04
C VAL A 66 18.23 6.79 -3.81
N GLY A 67 18.11 6.82 -5.15
CA GLY A 67 18.26 5.63 -5.99
C GLY A 67 17.05 4.69 -5.99
N LEU A 68 15.88 5.13 -5.55
CA LEU A 68 14.63 4.37 -5.67
C LEU A 68 13.98 4.63 -7.03
N LEU A 69 13.34 3.61 -7.60
CA LEU A 69 12.89 3.62 -9.00
C LEU A 69 11.47 3.07 -9.15
N ALA A 70 10.80 3.52 -10.21
CA ALA A 70 9.61 2.90 -10.79
C ALA A 70 9.99 2.42 -12.21
N PRO A 71 10.65 1.25 -12.36
CA PRO A 71 11.34 0.91 -13.60
C PRO A 71 10.42 0.75 -14.81
N VAL A 72 9.23 0.16 -14.62
CA VAL A 72 8.28 -0.10 -15.73
C VAL A 72 7.69 1.21 -16.23
N LEU A 73 7.23 2.08 -15.32
CA LEU A 73 6.71 3.40 -15.66
C LEU A 73 7.79 4.27 -16.30
N SER A 74 9.02 4.22 -15.79
CA SER A 74 10.16 4.94 -16.37
C SER A 74 10.50 4.44 -17.78
N ALA A 75 10.43 3.13 -18.02
CA ALA A 75 10.62 2.52 -19.33
C ALA A 75 9.52 2.95 -20.31
N LEU A 76 8.26 2.96 -19.87
CA LEU A 76 7.12 3.41 -20.67
C LEU A 76 7.29 4.87 -21.12
N ILE A 77 7.67 5.76 -20.21
CA ILE A 77 7.91 7.18 -20.48
C ILE A 77 9.07 7.38 -21.46
N SER A 78 10.11 6.57 -21.32
CA SER A 78 11.33 6.66 -22.12
C SER A 78 11.26 5.84 -23.41
N ARG A 79 10.10 5.22 -23.71
CA ARG A 79 9.90 4.32 -24.86
C ARG A 79 10.93 3.18 -24.94
N GLN A 80 11.37 2.70 -23.78
CA GLN A 80 12.24 1.55 -23.63
C GLN A 80 11.40 0.25 -23.68
N PRO A 81 12.01 -0.92 -23.94
CA PRO A 81 11.27 -2.19 -24.00
C PRO A 81 10.71 -2.58 -22.62
N VAL A 82 9.47 -2.17 -22.35
CA VAL A 82 8.77 -2.35 -21.07
C VAL A 82 8.75 -3.80 -20.62
N VAL A 83 8.51 -4.73 -21.55
CA VAL A 83 8.48 -6.18 -21.27
C VAL A 83 9.83 -6.68 -20.75
N ALA A 84 10.95 -6.17 -21.27
CA ALA A 84 12.27 -6.56 -20.81
C ALA A 84 12.54 -6.08 -19.38
N VAL A 85 12.09 -4.87 -19.04
CA VAL A 85 12.21 -4.29 -17.69
C VAL A 85 11.26 -4.95 -16.69
N LEU A 86 10.07 -5.36 -17.14
CA LEU A 86 9.10 -6.07 -16.29
C LEU A 86 9.63 -7.46 -15.90
N ARG A 87 10.33 -8.17 -16.79
CA ARG A 87 10.85 -9.53 -16.53
C ARG A 87 11.69 -9.64 -15.26
N SER A 88 12.51 -8.63 -14.94
CA SER A 88 13.32 -8.64 -13.72
C SER A 88 12.50 -8.47 -12.43
N GLN A 89 11.24 -8.05 -12.54
CA GLN A 89 10.33 -7.81 -11.42
C GLN A 89 9.30 -8.93 -11.25
N LEU A 90 9.07 -9.75 -12.28
CA LEU A 90 8.09 -10.84 -12.24
C LEU A 90 8.38 -11.87 -11.15
N ILE A 91 9.60 -12.42 -11.12
CA ILE A 91 9.96 -13.45 -10.13
C ILE A 91 9.95 -12.87 -8.70
N PRO A 92 10.62 -11.73 -8.41
CA PRO A 92 10.56 -11.13 -7.08
C PRO A 92 9.15 -10.75 -6.64
N GLY A 93 8.35 -10.17 -7.54
CA GLY A 93 6.97 -9.80 -7.25
C GLY A 93 6.08 -11.03 -6.99
N PHE A 94 6.26 -12.10 -7.77
CA PHE A 94 5.53 -13.36 -7.53
C PHE A 94 5.90 -13.99 -6.18
N LEU A 95 7.19 -14.11 -5.87
CA LEU A 95 7.65 -14.64 -4.58
C LEU A 95 7.20 -13.76 -3.41
N GLY A 96 7.23 -12.44 -3.57
CA GLY A 96 6.68 -11.51 -2.59
C GLY A 96 5.18 -11.63 -2.42
N GLY A 97 4.45 -11.92 -3.50
CA GLY A 97 3.02 -12.22 -3.45
C GLY A 97 2.70 -13.49 -2.69
N LEU A 98 3.50 -14.55 -2.88
CA LEU A 98 3.39 -15.78 -2.07
C LEU A 98 3.71 -15.53 -0.59
N ALA A 99 4.73 -14.72 -0.30
CA ALA A 99 5.05 -14.31 1.06
C ALA A 99 3.90 -13.51 1.68
N GLY A 100 3.34 -12.53 0.97
CA GLY A 100 2.21 -11.73 1.43
C GLY A 100 0.93 -12.55 1.61
N MET A 101 0.62 -13.47 0.70
CA MET A 101 -0.47 -14.43 0.88
C MET A 101 -0.25 -15.24 2.16
N SER A 102 0.96 -15.74 2.40
CA SER A 102 1.29 -16.51 3.60
C SER A 102 1.10 -15.69 4.88
N VAL A 103 1.48 -14.41 4.87
CA VAL A 103 1.20 -13.45 5.96
C VAL A 103 -0.30 -13.36 6.24
N ILE A 104 -1.12 -13.15 5.19
CA ILE A 104 -2.56 -13.02 5.30
C ILE A 104 -3.19 -14.29 5.89
N LEU A 105 -2.83 -15.47 5.36
CA LEU A 105 -3.38 -16.75 5.81
C LEU A 105 -2.94 -17.10 7.24
N LEU A 106 -1.70 -16.76 7.60
CA LEU A 106 -1.20 -16.94 8.96
C LEU A 106 -2.00 -16.09 9.96
N PHE A 107 -2.16 -14.79 9.68
CA PHE A 107 -2.91 -13.91 10.57
C PHE A 107 -4.37 -14.34 10.67
N TYR A 108 -5.00 -14.73 9.56
CA TYR A 108 -6.36 -15.26 9.56
C TYR A 108 -6.54 -16.48 10.49
N SER A 109 -5.51 -17.30 10.69
CA SER A 109 -5.55 -18.46 11.59
C SER A 109 -5.65 -18.08 13.08
N PHE A 110 -5.37 -16.81 13.42
CA PHE A 110 -5.44 -16.25 14.77
C PHE A 110 -6.37 -15.04 14.84
N LEU A 111 -7.34 -14.95 13.93
CA LEU A 111 -8.28 -13.84 13.85
C LEU A 111 -9.01 -13.64 15.19
N PRO A 112 -8.91 -12.45 15.82
CA PRO A 112 -9.68 -12.14 17.02
C PRO A 112 -11.18 -12.29 16.76
N ALA A 113 -11.92 -12.87 17.72
CA ALA A 113 -13.35 -13.16 17.55
C ALA A 113 -14.19 -11.91 17.22
N GLU A 114 -13.83 -10.75 17.78
CA GLU A 114 -14.49 -9.46 17.51
C GLU A 114 -14.26 -8.91 16.08
N LEU A 115 -13.24 -9.41 15.38
CA LEU A 115 -12.96 -9.11 13.97
C LEU A 115 -13.50 -10.20 13.03
N GLY A 116 -14.14 -11.23 13.57
CA GLY A 116 -14.81 -12.26 12.79
C GLY A 116 -15.95 -11.67 11.95
N PRO A 117 -16.38 -12.38 10.89
CA PRO A 117 -17.49 -11.91 10.06
C PRO A 117 -18.75 -11.73 10.92
N SER A 118 -19.18 -10.47 11.09
CA SER A 118 -20.53 -10.17 11.57
C SER A 118 -21.51 -10.40 10.42
N ASN A 119 -22.77 -10.72 10.72
CA ASN A 119 -23.80 -10.92 9.69
C ASN A 119 -24.05 -9.68 8.79
N GLN A 120 -23.48 -8.52 9.13
CA GLN A 120 -23.67 -7.25 8.43
C GLN A 120 -22.48 -6.87 7.53
N GLN A 121 -21.26 -7.35 7.80
CA GLN A 121 -20.08 -6.98 7.01
C GLN A 121 -19.92 -7.89 5.79
N ARG A 122 -19.86 -7.26 4.61
CA ARG A 122 -19.62 -7.96 3.34
C ARG A 122 -18.13 -7.89 2.99
N PRO A 123 -17.59 -8.91 2.31
CA PRO A 123 -16.19 -8.90 1.92
C PRO A 123 -15.91 -7.68 1.02
N VAL A 124 -14.76 -7.04 1.26
CA VAL A 124 -14.31 -5.91 0.44
C VAL A 124 -14.18 -6.39 -1.01
N PRO A 125 -14.78 -5.69 -1.99
CA PRO A 125 -14.72 -6.12 -3.39
C PRO A 125 -13.28 -6.29 -3.86
N ILE A 126 -12.99 -7.37 -4.57
CA ILE A 126 -11.63 -7.68 -5.06
C ILE A 126 -11.03 -6.52 -5.87
N LEU A 127 -11.87 -5.79 -6.61
CA LEU A 127 -11.45 -4.61 -7.36
C LEU A 127 -10.90 -3.50 -6.46
N ALA A 128 -11.51 -3.26 -5.28
CA ALA A 128 -10.99 -2.31 -4.31
C ALA A 128 -9.69 -2.81 -3.66
N ARG A 129 -9.59 -4.11 -3.35
CA ARG A 129 -8.35 -4.72 -2.83
C ARG A 129 -7.20 -4.58 -3.83
N VAL A 130 -7.45 -4.77 -5.12
CA VAL A 130 -6.43 -4.66 -6.16
C VAL A 130 -6.05 -3.20 -6.44
N LEU A 131 -7.04 -2.33 -6.66
CA LEU A 131 -6.78 -0.94 -7.04
C LEU A 131 -6.25 -0.11 -5.86
N TYR A 132 -6.92 -0.17 -4.71
CA TYR A 132 -6.48 0.59 -3.54
C TYR A 132 -5.35 -0.13 -2.81
N GLY A 133 -5.60 -1.35 -2.34
CA GLY A 133 -4.59 -2.13 -1.61
C GLY A 133 -3.34 -2.39 -2.45
N GLY A 134 -3.53 -2.99 -3.63
CA GLY A 134 -2.41 -3.39 -4.48
C GLY A 134 -1.61 -2.25 -5.12
N ILE A 135 -2.23 -1.10 -5.42
CA ILE A 135 -1.57 0.00 -6.16
C ILE A 135 -1.47 1.28 -5.33
N THR A 136 -2.60 1.82 -4.87
CA THR A 136 -2.63 3.11 -4.17
C THR A 136 -1.79 3.07 -2.89
N GLU A 137 -1.90 2.02 -2.08
CA GLU A 137 -1.12 1.90 -0.85
C GLU A 137 0.38 1.82 -1.12
N GLU A 138 0.81 1.12 -2.18
CA GLU A 138 2.23 1.10 -2.56
C GLU A 138 2.73 2.48 -3.01
N VAL A 139 1.91 3.26 -3.71
CA VAL A 139 2.26 4.64 -4.06
C VAL A 139 2.34 5.54 -2.81
N LEU A 140 1.40 5.40 -1.87
CA LEU A 140 1.41 6.17 -0.63
C LEU A 140 2.62 5.81 0.24
N LEU A 141 2.78 4.53 0.56
CA LEU A 141 3.72 4.05 1.57
C LEU A 141 5.12 3.86 1.02
N ARG A 142 5.29 3.29 -0.19
CA ARG A 142 6.61 2.98 -0.73
C ARG A 142 7.11 4.17 -1.50
N TRP A 143 6.39 4.58 -2.54
CA TRP A 143 6.82 5.70 -3.37
C TRP A 143 6.89 7.01 -2.58
N GLY A 144 5.88 7.33 -1.77
CA GLY A 144 5.85 8.54 -0.95
C GLY A 144 6.67 8.44 0.35
N ILE A 145 6.11 7.74 1.34
CA ILE A 145 6.60 7.76 2.74
C ILE A 145 7.98 7.12 2.89
N MET A 146 8.19 5.92 2.38
CA MET A 146 9.48 5.22 2.49
C MET A 146 10.58 6.03 1.81
N THR A 147 10.35 6.54 0.59
CA THR A 147 11.33 7.41 -0.09
C THR A 147 11.68 8.64 0.74
N LEU A 148 10.70 9.30 1.37
CA LEU A 148 10.93 10.45 2.24
C LEU A 148 11.78 10.05 3.46
N ILE A 149 11.48 8.94 4.12
CA ILE A 149 12.22 8.47 5.30
C ILE A 149 13.66 8.10 4.93
N VAL A 150 13.87 7.37 3.82
CA VAL A 150 15.23 7.05 3.34
C VAL A 150 16.01 8.34 3.08
N TRP A 151 15.38 9.33 2.45
CA TRP A 151 16.01 10.61 2.18
C TRP A 151 16.36 11.37 3.46
N LEU A 152 15.45 11.43 4.44
CA LEU A 152 15.69 12.06 5.74
C LEU A 152 16.82 11.35 6.50
N ALA A 153 16.77 10.02 6.61
CA ALA A 153 17.79 9.22 7.26
C ALA A 153 19.17 9.45 6.62
N TRP A 154 19.24 9.48 5.28
CA TRP A 154 20.47 9.80 4.57
C TRP A 154 20.98 11.21 4.89
N LYS A 155 20.11 12.22 4.94
CA LYS A 155 20.49 13.61 5.27
C LYS A 155 20.91 13.80 6.73
N ILE A 156 20.39 13.00 7.64
CA ILE A 156 20.78 13.01 9.05
C ILE A 156 22.15 12.32 9.24
N ILE A 157 22.34 11.15 8.63
CA ILE A 157 23.58 10.36 8.74
C ILE A 157 24.74 11.05 7.98
N ARG A 158 24.43 11.83 6.92
CA ARG A 158 25.38 12.62 6.12
C ARG A 158 26.49 11.79 5.44
N THR A 159 26.13 10.61 4.94
CA THR A 159 27.01 9.80 4.07
C THR A 159 26.99 10.29 2.62
N GLU A 160 27.96 9.88 1.80
CA GLU A 160 28.01 10.22 0.37
C GLU A 160 26.79 9.72 -0.41
N ALA A 161 26.33 8.50 -0.08
CA ALA A 161 25.13 7.88 -0.63
C ALA A 161 24.26 7.29 0.49
N PRO A 162 22.95 7.04 0.26
CA PRO A 162 22.09 6.40 1.25
C PRO A 162 22.65 5.02 1.66
N SER A 163 22.87 4.85 2.97
CA SER A 163 23.37 3.59 3.52
C SER A 163 22.28 2.52 3.57
N ALA A 164 22.66 1.24 3.69
CA ALA A 164 21.71 0.17 3.95
C ALA A 164 20.85 0.43 5.20
N GLY A 165 21.42 1.06 6.23
CA GLY A 165 20.68 1.49 7.43
C GLY A 165 19.59 2.51 7.12
N ALA A 166 19.84 3.47 6.23
CA ALA A 166 18.81 4.41 5.77
C ALA A 166 17.67 3.69 5.05
N PHE A 167 17.97 2.72 4.18
CA PHE A 167 16.93 1.92 3.53
C PHE A 167 16.12 1.08 4.51
N TRP A 168 16.78 0.36 5.42
CA TRP A 168 16.07 -0.42 6.45
C TRP A 168 15.22 0.45 7.37
N SER A 169 15.66 1.66 7.72
CA SER A 169 14.82 2.60 8.46
C SER A 169 13.56 3.00 7.68
N GLY A 170 13.70 3.26 6.37
CA GLY A 170 12.56 3.53 5.49
C GLY A 170 11.58 2.36 5.43
N ILE A 171 12.10 1.14 5.28
CA ILE A 171 11.31 -0.09 5.24
C ILE A 171 10.55 -0.28 6.55
N ILE A 172 11.24 -0.25 7.69
CA ILE A 172 10.65 -0.53 9.01
C ILE A 172 9.62 0.53 9.37
N VAL A 173 9.96 1.82 9.25
CA VAL A 173 9.06 2.90 9.66
C VAL A 173 7.84 2.97 8.73
N SER A 174 8.01 2.84 7.40
CA SER A 174 6.85 2.80 6.50
C SER A 174 5.97 1.57 6.71
N ALA A 175 6.55 0.41 7.04
CA ALA A 175 5.80 -0.80 7.39
C ALA A 175 4.97 -0.61 8.67
N LEU A 176 5.54 0.02 9.70
CA LEU A 176 4.79 0.34 10.92
C LEU A 176 3.66 1.32 10.66
N LEU A 177 3.91 2.38 9.89
CA LEU A 177 2.89 3.35 9.50
C LEU A 177 1.78 2.69 8.67
N PHE A 178 2.13 1.78 7.77
CA PHE A 178 1.19 0.97 7.01
C PHE A 178 0.31 0.11 7.94
N GLY A 179 0.90 -0.53 8.95
CA GLY A 179 0.14 -1.27 9.95
C GLY A 179 -0.83 -0.39 10.73
N LEU A 180 -0.35 0.73 11.25
CA LEU A 180 -1.14 1.64 12.05
C LEU A 180 -2.26 2.32 11.25
N SER A 181 -2.05 2.61 9.96
CA SER A 181 -3.07 3.27 9.12
C SER A 181 -4.31 2.42 8.89
N HIS A 182 -4.27 1.12 9.16
CA HIS A 182 -5.41 0.22 9.04
C HIS A 182 -6.34 0.23 10.26
N ILE A 183 -5.85 0.67 11.42
CA ILE A 183 -6.62 0.66 12.68
C ILE A 183 -7.88 1.54 12.58
N PRO A 184 -7.84 2.78 12.07
CA PRO A 184 -9.03 3.62 12.01
C PRO A 184 -10.16 3.03 11.16
N ALA A 185 -9.84 2.41 10.03
CA ALA A 185 -10.83 1.77 9.17
C ALA A 185 -11.42 0.52 9.84
N ALA A 186 -10.59 -0.28 10.51
CA ALA A 186 -11.06 -1.44 11.27
C ALA A 186 -11.94 -1.02 12.45
N LEU A 187 -11.60 0.07 13.15
CA LEU A 187 -12.41 0.62 14.23
C LEU A 187 -13.75 1.15 13.71
N ALA A 188 -13.76 1.84 12.57
CA ALA A 188 -15.00 2.31 11.95
C ALA A 188 -15.92 1.16 11.54
N ALA A 189 -15.35 0.03 11.09
CA ALA A 189 -16.12 -1.15 10.71
C ALA A 189 -16.61 -1.97 11.92
N ALA A 190 -15.76 -2.15 12.95
CA ALA A 190 -16.06 -2.99 14.11
C ALA A 190 -16.76 -2.22 15.26
N GLY A 191 -16.79 -0.88 15.20
CA GLY A 191 -17.31 0.00 16.26
C GLY A 191 -16.36 0.15 17.45
N THR A 192 -15.79 -0.96 17.95
CA THR A 192 -14.82 -0.98 19.04
C THR A 192 -13.70 -1.98 18.75
N LEU A 193 -12.48 -1.70 19.23
CA LEU A 193 -11.34 -2.61 19.12
C LEU A 193 -10.65 -2.76 20.47
N THR A 194 -10.30 -3.98 20.84
CA THR A 194 -9.38 -4.23 21.95
C THR A 194 -7.95 -3.84 21.58
N THR A 195 -7.10 -3.61 22.58
CA THR A 195 -5.65 -3.41 22.38
C THR A 195 -5.02 -4.57 21.62
N PHE A 196 -5.45 -5.80 21.90
CA PHE A 196 -4.98 -6.99 21.19
C PHE A 196 -5.33 -6.94 19.69
N SER A 197 -6.56 -6.62 19.33
CA SER A 197 -6.97 -6.49 17.92
C SER A 197 -6.25 -5.36 17.20
N MET A 198 -6.00 -4.22 17.87
CA MET A 198 -5.20 -3.13 17.30
C MET A 198 -3.76 -3.60 17.00
N ILE A 199 -3.12 -4.31 17.92
CA ILE A 199 -1.78 -4.88 17.70
C ILE A 199 -1.82 -5.92 16.58
N TYR A 200 -2.82 -6.80 16.54
CA TYR A 200 -3.00 -7.81 15.50
C TYR A 200 -3.11 -7.17 14.11
N ILE A 201 -3.98 -6.16 13.94
CA ILE A 201 -4.15 -5.43 12.66
C ILE A 201 -2.84 -4.77 12.26
N ALA A 202 -2.18 -4.07 13.19
CA ALA A 202 -0.93 -3.38 12.91
C ALA A 202 0.17 -4.36 12.53
N ALA A 203 0.32 -5.46 13.26
CA ALA A 203 1.38 -6.45 13.04
C ALA A 203 1.23 -7.17 11.69
N GLY A 204 0.01 -7.59 11.32
CA GLY A 204 -0.21 -8.32 10.07
C GLY A 204 0.10 -7.46 8.85
N ASN A 205 -0.41 -6.22 8.86
CA ASN A 205 -0.13 -5.26 7.81
C ASN A 205 1.34 -4.83 7.80
N ALA A 206 1.96 -4.57 8.95
CA ALA A 206 3.39 -4.24 9.02
C ALA A 206 4.29 -5.40 8.54
N MET A 207 3.90 -6.65 8.78
CA MET A 207 4.67 -7.81 8.30
C MET A 207 4.68 -7.88 6.77
N PHE A 208 3.54 -7.67 6.11
CA PHE A 208 3.52 -7.47 4.66
C PHE A 208 4.26 -6.18 4.25
N GLY A 209 4.12 -5.13 5.08
CA GLY A 209 4.88 -3.89 5.12
C GLY A 209 6.35 -4.06 4.74
N LEU A 210 7.02 -4.93 5.49
CA LEU A 210 8.43 -5.27 5.35
C LEU A 210 8.75 -5.95 4.01
N VAL A 211 7.91 -6.89 3.56
CA VAL A 211 8.08 -7.61 2.29
C VAL A 211 8.05 -6.63 1.12
N ALA A 212 6.98 -5.82 1.02
CA ALA A 212 6.83 -4.85 -0.05
C ALA A 212 7.87 -3.72 0.03
N GLY A 213 8.28 -3.30 1.23
CA GLY A 213 9.38 -2.33 1.40
C GLY A 213 10.73 -2.87 0.87
N PHE A 214 11.06 -4.13 1.20
CA PHE A 214 12.28 -4.77 0.67
C PHE A 214 12.23 -4.91 -0.86
N LEU A 215 11.09 -5.34 -1.41
CA LEU A 215 10.90 -5.43 -2.85
C LEU A 215 11.05 -4.07 -3.54
N PHE A 216 10.46 -3.02 -2.97
CA PHE A 216 10.60 -1.67 -3.51
C PHE A 216 12.05 -1.22 -3.53
N TRP A 217 12.80 -1.49 -2.46
CA TRP A 217 14.22 -1.15 -2.40
C TRP A 217 15.06 -1.90 -3.45
N ARG A 218 14.84 -3.20 -3.63
CA ARG A 218 15.74 -4.04 -4.45
C ARG A 218 15.31 -4.17 -5.91
N TYR A 219 14.02 -4.03 -6.20
CA TYR A 219 13.44 -4.34 -7.51
C TYR A 219 12.56 -3.21 -8.08
N GLY A 220 12.17 -2.22 -7.26
CA GLY A 220 11.39 -1.06 -7.69
C GLY A 220 9.89 -1.16 -7.37
N LEU A 221 9.17 -0.07 -7.65
CA LEU A 221 7.79 0.14 -7.22
C LEU A 221 6.84 -0.95 -7.76
N GLU A 222 7.00 -1.32 -9.02
CA GLU A 222 6.10 -2.24 -9.70
C GLU A 222 6.28 -3.69 -9.23
N ALA A 223 7.45 -4.06 -8.69
CA ALA A 223 7.64 -5.33 -7.99
C ALA A 223 6.83 -5.40 -6.67
N ALA A 224 6.78 -4.30 -5.91
CA ALA A 224 5.97 -4.20 -4.70
C ALA A 224 4.46 -4.21 -5.02
N ILE A 225 4.04 -3.48 -6.05
CA ILE A 225 2.66 -3.50 -6.56
C ILE A 225 2.25 -4.91 -6.99
N LEU A 226 3.10 -5.59 -7.78
CA LEU A 226 2.82 -6.95 -8.23
C LEU A 226 2.67 -7.91 -7.05
N ALA A 227 3.57 -7.83 -6.06
CA ALA A 227 3.49 -8.64 -4.85
C ALA A 227 2.20 -8.39 -4.08
N HIS A 228 1.79 -7.14 -3.89
CA HIS A 228 0.60 -6.81 -3.12
C HIS A 228 -0.69 -7.26 -3.81
N ILE A 229 -0.80 -7.00 -5.12
CA ILE A 229 -1.92 -7.49 -5.93
C ILE A 229 -2.03 -9.02 -5.84
N LEU A 230 -0.91 -9.73 -6.01
CA LEU A 230 -0.90 -11.19 -5.94
C LEU A 230 -1.24 -11.72 -4.55
N ALA A 231 -0.74 -11.08 -3.48
CA ALA A 231 -1.10 -11.44 -2.11
C ALA A 231 -2.61 -11.41 -1.90
N HIS A 232 -3.29 -10.36 -2.37
CA HIS A 232 -4.75 -10.26 -2.31
C HIS A 232 -5.47 -11.28 -3.19
N ILE A 233 -5.08 -11.43 -4.44
CA ILE A 233 -5.74 -12.36 -5.38
C ILE A 233 -5.61 -13.80 -4.90
N LEU A 234 -4.41 -14.22 -4.50
CA LEU A 234 -4.16 -15.59 -4.06
C LEU A 234 -4.87 -15.90 -2.74
N ALA A 235 -4.84 -14.97 -1.78
CA ALA A 235 -5.57 -15.15 -0.52
C ALA A 235 -7.09 -15.19 -0.74
N TYR A 236 -7.62 -14.32 -1.62
CA TYR A 236 -9.04 -14.31 -2.00
C TYR A 236 -9.47 -15.60 -2.69
N ALA A 237 -8.63 -16.16 -3.57
CA ALA A 237 -8.92 -17.44 -4.22
C ALA A 237 -9.05 -18.61 -3.22
N ILE A 238 -8.40 -18.53 -2.06
CA ILE A 238 -8.43 -19.59 -1.03
C ILE A 238 -9.58 -19.37 -0.03
N ARG A 239 -9.90 -18.13 0.33
CA ARG A 239 -10.81 -17.80 1.45
C ARG A 239 -12.07 -17.03 1.09
N GLY A 240 -12.21 -16.58 -0.17
CA GLY A 240 -13.21 -15.57 -0.55
C GLY A 240 -12.88 -14.18 0.02
#